data_AF-A0A3M1WTR7-F1
#
_entry.id   AF-A0A3M1WTR7-F1
#
_cell.length_a   1.000
_cell.length_b   1.000
_cell.length_c   1.000
_cell.angle_alpha   90.00
_cell.angle_beta   90.00
_cell.angle_gamma   90.00
#
_symmetry.space_group_name_H-M   'P 1'
#
loop_
_entity.id
_entity.type
_entity.pdbx_description
1 polymer ?
#
loop_
_entity_poly.entity_id
_entity_poly.type
_entity_poly.pdbx_seq_one_letter_code
_entity_poly.pdbx_strand_id
1 'polypeptide(L)' 'MSTMVIEEILEQLKSLPYELQWRVLEFTRALALSVPRGVPGHRLLRFAGAIPLDDVQRMRQAIERGCEQVDVNEW' A
#
# COMPACT_ATOMS: atom_id res chain seq x y z
N MET A 1 -11.51 -17.20 11.04
CA MET A 1 -11.67 -15.92 11.77
C MET A 1 -12.33 -14.83 10.94
N SER A 2 -12.03 -14.62 9.65
CA SER A 2 -12.69 -13.53 8.87
C SER A 2 -14.17 -13.79 8.52
N THR A 3 -14.63 -15.05 8.51
CA THR A 3 -16.02 -15.40 8.22
C THR A 3 -16.99 -14.92 9.30
N MET A 4 -16.61 -15.02 10.57
CA MET A 4 -17.45 -14.59 11.71
C MET A 4 -17.73 -13.09 11.69
N VAL A 5 -16.74 -12.26 11.32
CA VAL A 5 -16.90 -10.80 11.24
C VAL A 5 -17.85 -10.41 10.10
N ILE A 6 -17.79 -11.10 8.96
CA ILE A 6 -18.70 -10.84 7.83
C ILE A 6 -20.14 -11.18 8.21
N GLU A 7 -20.35 -12.33 8.86
CA GLU A 7 -21.68 -12.77 9.31
C GLU A 7 -22.29 -11.78 10.31
N GLU A 8 -21.52 -11.31 11.29
CA GLU A 8 -21.99 -10.34 12.27
C GLU A 8 -22.33 -8.97 11.66
N ILE A 9 -21.52 -8.51 10.69
CA ILE A 9 -21.82 -7.28 9.92
C ILE A 9 -23.14 -7.44 9.15
N LEU A 10 -23.38 -8.60 8.54
CA LEU A 10 -24.62 -8.86 7.79
C LEU A 10 -25.84 -8.84 8.71
N GLU A 11 -25.76 -9.45 9.89
CA GLU A 11 -26.86 -9.42 10.86
C GLU A 11 -27.15 -8.00 11.36
N GLN A 12 -26.12 -7.23 11.68
CA GLN A 12 -26.31 -5.82 12.07
C GLN A 12 -26.90 -4.99 10.93
N LEU A 13 -26.41 -5.16 9.70
CA LEU A 13 -26.87 -4.41 8.51
C LEU A 13 -28.34 -4.67 8.20
N LYS A 14 -28.82 -5.91 8.35
CA LYS A 14 -30.23 -6.27 8.14
C LYS A 14 -31.19 -5.51 9.07
N SER A 15 -30.73 -5.18 10.28
CA SER A 15 -31.55 -4.46 11.28
C SER A 15 -31.65 -2.95 11.03
N LEU A 16 -30.77 -2.39 10.17
CA LEU A 16 -30.70 -0.95 9.94
C LEU A 16 -31.79 -0.47 8.98
N PRO A 17 -32.34 0.75 9.17
CA PRO A 17 -33.13 1.44 8.16
C PRO A 17 -32.34 1.65 6.86
N TYR A 18 -33.06 1.72 5.73
CA TYR A 18 -32.48 1.85 4.38
C TYR A 18 -31.39 2.94 4.27
N GLU A 19 -31.64 4.13 4.80
CA GLU A 19 -30.69 5.24 4.76
C GLU A 19 -29.36 4.93 5.45
N LEU A 20 -29.42 4.18 6.56
CA LEU A 20 -28.22 3.75 7.27
C LEU A 20 -27.52 2.60 6.55
N GLN A 21 -28.26 1.68 5.91
CA GLN A 21 -27.67 0.66 5.04
C GLN A 21 -26.90 1.31 3.88
N TRP A 22 -27.48 2.35 3.26
CA TRP A 22 -26.82 3.11 2.20
C TRP A 22 -25.53 3.78 2.69
N ARG A 23 -25.56 4.35 3.90
CA ARG A 23 -24.36 4.94 4.51
C ARG A 23 -23.26 3.91 4.77
N VAL A 24 -23.61 2.70 5.19
CA VAL A 24 -22.63 1.60 5.35
C VAL A 24 -22.04 1.20 3.99
N LEU A 25 -22.85 1.13 2.94
CA LEU A 25 -22.37 0.85 1.58
C LEU A 25 -21.37 1.91 1.09
N GLU A 26 -21.67 3.19 1.28
CA GLU A 26 -20.76 4.28 0.93
C GLU A 26 -19.45 4.21 1.74
N PHE A 27 -19.54 3.91 3.03
CA PHE A 27 -18.37 3.76 3.88
C PHE A 27 -17.47 2.59 3.45
N THR A 28 -18.04 1.43 3.17
CA THR A 28 -17.26 0.26 2.69
C THR A 28 -16.58 0.52 1.35
N ARG A 29 -17.23 1.27 0.45
CA ARG A 29 -16.60 1.74 -0.81
C ARG A 29 -15.42 2.66 -0.54
N ALA A 30 -15.58 3.64 0.35
CA ALA A 30 -14.50 4.54 0.73
C ALA A 30 -13.31 3.78 1.36
N LEU A 31 -13.57 2.82 2.25
CA LEU A 31 -12.54 1.96 2.82
C LEU A 31 -11.79 1.14 1.75
N ALA A 32 -12.50 0.60 0.76
CA ALA A 32 -11.90 -0.16 -0.33
C ALA A 32 -11.01 0.71 -1.25
N LEU A 33 -11.25 2.03 -1.27
CA LEU A 33 -10.43 3.02 -1.98
C LEU A 33 -9.27 3.54 -1.13
N SER A 34 -9.41 3.58 0.20
CA SER A 34 -8.36 4.06 1.10
C SER A 34 -7.21 3.07 1.26
N VAL A 35 -7.41 1.79 0.94
CA VAL A 35 -6.32 0.80 0.94
C VAL A 35 -5.44 1.05 -0.29
N PRO A 36 -4.14 1.39 -0.11
CA PRO A 36 -3.23 1.57 -1.22
C PRO A 36 -3.21 0.30 -2.07
N ARG A 37 -3.61 0.42 -3.34
CA ARG A 37 -3.50 -0.71 -4.27
C ARG A 37 -2.09 -0.77 -4.80
N GLY A 38 -1.33 -1.74 -4.32
CA GLY A 38 -0.03 -2.08 -4.89
C GLY A 38 -0.15 -2.46 -6.37
N VAL A 39 0.92 -2.23 -7.13
CA VAL A 39 1.05 -2.76 -8.49
C VAL A 39 1.73 -4.13 -8.39
N PRO A 40 1.19 -5.19 -9.03
CA PRO A 40 1.86 -6.48 -9.09
C PRO A 40 3.30 -6.34 -9.59
N GLY A 41 4.26 -6.97 -8.90
CA GLY A 41 5.70 -6.81 -9.20
C GLY A 41 6.08 -7.12 -10.64
N HIS A 42 5.41 -8.10 -11.28
CA HIS A 42 5.61 -8.41 -12.70
C HIS A 42 5.34 -7.22 -13.63
N ARG A 43 4.45 -6.28 -13.26
CA ARG A 43 4.20 -5.05 -14.04
C ARG A 43 5.30 -4.01 -13.89
N LEU A 44 6.18 -4.15 -12.89
CA LEU A 44 7.33 -3.26 -12.71
C LEU A 44 8.55 -3.69 -13.55
N LEU A 45 8.56 -4.92 -14.07
CA LEU A 45 9.67 -5.45 -14.88
C LEU A 45 9.99 -4.58 -16.11
N ARG A 46 8.99 -3.87 -16.66
CA ARG A 46 9.20 -2.92 -17.76
C ARG A 46 10.17 -1.78 -17.43
N PHE A 47 10.43 -1.52 -16.15
CA PHE A 47 11.37 -0.51 -15.68
C PHE A 47 12.76 -1.08 -15.38
N ALA A 48 12.97 -2.39 -15.51
CA ALA A 48 14.28 -3.00 -15.31
C ALA A 48 15.28 -2.42 -16.32
N GLY A 49 16.38 -1.86 -15.83
CA GLY A 49 17.38 -1.20 -16.67
C GLY A 49 16.96 0.15 -17.25
N ALA A 50 15.85 0.75 -16.80
CA ALA A 50 15.39 2.05 -17.30
C ALA A 50 16.26 3.23 -16.85
N ILE A 51 17.12 3.06 -15.84
CA ILE A 51 18.03 4.11 -15.36
C ILE A 51 19.30 4.06 -16.20
N PRO A 52 19.66 5.15 -16.92
CA PRO A 52 20.91 5.24 -17.65
C PRO A 52 22.13 5.05 -16.73
N LEU A 53 23.19 4.46 -17.26
CA LEU A 53 24.40 4.16 -16.47
C LEU A 53 24.97 5.43 -15.80
N ASP A 54 25.01 6.55 -16.51
CA ASP A 54 25.51 7.82 -15.97
C ASP A 54 24.72 8.31 -14.77
N ASP A 55 23.39 8.13 -14.78
CA ASP A 55 22.54 8.49 -13.66
C ASP A 55 22.73 7.52 -12.48
N VAL A 56 22.96 6.23 -12.75
CA VAL A 56 23.36 5.26 -11.72
C VAL A 56 24.68 5.70 -11.05
N GLN A 57 25.66 6.17 -11.82
CA GLN A 57 26.92 6.66 -11.25
C GLN A 57 26.73 7.92 -10.41
N ARG A 58 25.89 8.86 -10.86
CA ARG A 58 25.56 10.07 -10.10
C ARG A 58 24.86 9.74 -8.78
N MET A 59 23.88 8.83 -8.81
CA MET A 59 23.20 8.35 -7.61
C MET A 59 24.19 7.73 -6.62
N ARG A 60 25.10 6.88 -7.09
CA ARG A 60 26.16 6.29 -6.27
C ARG A 60 27.02 7.35 -5.59
N GLN A 61 27.54 8.30 -6.36
CA GLN A 61 28.36 9.38 -5.81
C GLN A 61 27.60 10.23 -4.78
N ALA A 62 26.31 10.48 -5.00
CA ALA A 62 25.48 11.23 -4.06
C ALA A 62 25.28 10.47 -2.73
N ILE A 63 25.05 9.15 -2.80
CA ILE A 63 24.95 8.29 -1.62
C ILE A 63 26.29 8.28 -0.86
N GLU A 64 27.41 8.06 -1.54
CA GLU A 64 28.73 7.99 -0.92
C GLU A 64 29.16 9.31 -0.26
N ARG A 65 28.75 10.45 -0.81
CA ARG A 65 29.06 11.78 -0.26
C ARG A 65 28.09 12.25 0.83
N GLY A 66 26.85 11.78 0.79
CA GLY A 66 25.73 12.32 1.58
C GLY A 66 25.14 11.39 2.63
N CYS A 67 25.40 10.08 2.56
CA CYS A 67 25.00 9.14 3.61
C CYS A 67 26.12 9.02 4.65
N GLU A 68 25.75 9.11 5.93
CA GLU A 68 26.62 8.70 7.02
C GLU A 68 27.01 7.23 6.81
N GLN A 69 28.30 6.91 7.01
CA GLN A 69 28.74 5.51 6.94
C GLN A 69 28.03 4.74 8.06
N VAL A 70 27.40 3.62 7.72
CA VAL A 70 26.83 2.72 8.71
C VAL A 70 28.00 2.11 9.49
N ASP A 71 28.18 2.49 10.75
CA ASP A 71 29.10 1.78 11.64
C ASP A 71 28.48 0.41 11.97
N VAL A 72 29.06 -0.63 11.38
CA VAL A 72 28.65 -2.02 11.58
C VAL A 72 28.83 -2.51 13.02
N ASN A 73 29.52 -1.74 13.88
CA ASN A 73 29.79 -2.07 15.28
C ASN A 73 28.90 -1.30 16.27
N GLU A 74 28.00 -0.44 15.81
CA GLU A 74 27.07 0.32 16.68
C GLU A 74 25.74 -0.42 16.98
N TRP A 75 25.64 -1.71 16.64
CA TRP A 75 24.47 -2.56 16.91
C TRP A 75 24.77 -3.77 17.79
#